data_AF-A0A967J7A1-F1
#
_entry.id   AF-A0A967J7A1-F1
#
_cell.length_a   1.000
_cell.length_b   1.000
_cell.length_c   1.000
_cell.angle_alpha   90.00
_cell.angle_beta   90.00
_cell.angle_gamma   90.00
#
_symmetry.space_group_name_H-M   'P 1'
#
loop_
_entity.id
_entity.type
_entity.pdbx_description
1 polymer ?
#
loop_
_entity_poly.entity_id
_entity_poly.type
_entity_poly.pdbx_seq_one_letter_code
_entity_poly.pdbx_strand_id
1 'polypeptide(L)'
;PLIVHWPEGLGATGGIRTQYQHVTDLLPTLAELTGVEIPTAKHGAPLPAPAGASFVPALHDATAPSTHPEQYYEMIGHRGFYRDGWSAVTCRQPRTPFSEETWELHHLSEDPTEARDLAAERPDKVAELTGAWEEAALANQVLPLDEGNFVKMIQRPPYEAEHVAVTRLRPGMATLERWRALQLIVFRSFEVRIELAYAIGDQGMLFAHGDQGGGYAMYVEDGRLRFVHNGYGTMTEVDCGELGAGTDEIVLDMENEGSLRWNARIRVGGEQVAEALGLAVLMAMAPFEGIDVGIDRRSPVSWDVYERHGPFPYTGELTAVTYVPGPLAPDAGERFLDYLKEAGTRYE
;
A
#
# COMPACT_ATOMS: atom_id res chain seq x y z
N PRO A 1 -6.46 5.31 -13.60
CA PRO A 1 -7.03 4.81 -14.88
C PRO A 1 -7.53 3.39 -14.70
N LEU A 2 -8.67 3.03 -15.30
CA LEU A 2 -9.18 1.65 -15.31
C LEU A 2 -9.08 1.11 -16.74
N ILE A 3 -8.51 -0.09 -16.87
CA ILE A 3 -8.44 -0.82 -18.15
C ILE A 3 -9.11 -2.17 -17.92
N VAL A 4 -10.09 -2.50 -18.76
CA VAL A 4 -10.78 -3.79 -18.74
C VAL A 4 -10.42 -4.54 -20.01
N HIS A 5 -9.90 -5.75 -19.86
CA HIS A 5 -9.55 -6.64 -20.97
C HIS A 5 -10.17 -8.01 -20.73
N TRP A 6 -11.23 -8.32 -21.48
CA TRP A 6 -11.96 -9.57 -21.41
C TRP A 6 -12.45 -10.00 -22.81
N PRO A 7 -11.57 -10.55 -23.66
CA PRO A 7 -11.89 -10.86 -25.05
C PRO A 7 -13.09 -11.78 -25.24
N GLU A 8 -13.27 -12.76 -24.34
CA GLU A 8 -14.39 -13.69 -24.42
C GLU A 8 -15.75 -13.03 -24.11
N GLY A 9 -15.79 -12.00 -23.27
CA GLY A 9 -17.05 -11.32 -22.92
C GLY A 9 -17.30 -10.00 -23.66
N LEU A 10 -16.25 -9.25 -24.00
CA LEU A 10 -16.36 -7.95 -24.68
C LEU A 10 -16.03 -8.02 -26.18
N GLY A 11 -15.58 -9.17 -26.66
CA GLY A 11 -15.08 -9.34 -28.02
C GLY A 11 -13.69 -8.69 -28.23
N ALA A 12 -13.25 -8.66 -29.49
CA ALA A 12 -11.92 -8.16 -29.87
C ALA A 12 -11.85 -6.63 -30.10
N THR A 13 -12.98 -5.93 -30.03
CA THR A 13 -13.06 -4.49 -30.27
C THR A 13 -12.97 -3.70 -28.97
N GLY A 14 -11.95 -2.85 -28.84
CA GLY A 14 -11.83 -1.92 -27.73
C GLY A 14 -12.76 -0.69 -27.87
N GLY A 15 -12.80 0.13 -26.83
CA GLY A 15 -13.49 1.42 -26.85
C GLY A 15 -13.29 2.19 -25.56
N ILE A 16 -13.57 3.49 -25.58
CA ILE A 16 -13.53 4.36 -24.40
C ILE A 16 -14.92 4.36 -23.74
N ARG A 17 -14.94 4.39 -22.41
CA ARG A 17 -16.14 4.61 -21.59
C ARG A 17 -15.93 5.87 -20.77
N THR A 18 -16.88 6.79 -20.82
CA THR A 18 -16.80 8.12 -20.19
C THR A 18 -17.81 8.29 -19.07
N GLN A 19 -18.60 7.24 -18.78
CA GLN A 19 -19.46 7.17 -17.61
C GLN A 19 -18.61 7.33 -16.35
N TYR A 20 -19.12 8.11 -15.39
CA TYR A 20 -18.52 8.14 -14.07
C TYR A 20 -18.66 6.77 -13.41
N GLN A 21 -17.57 6.24 -12.86
CA GLN A 21 -17.53 4.99 -12.12
C GLN A 21 -16.50 5.12 -11.01
N HIS A 22 -16.68 4.35 -9.95
CA HIS A 22 -15.83 4.35 -8.77
C HIS A 22 -15.30 2.94 -8.45
N VAL A 23 -14.21 2.86 -7.68
CA VAL A 23 -13.60 1.57 -7.32
C VAL A 23 -14.56 0.64 -6.57
N THR A 24 -15.55 1.21 -5.88
CA THR A 24 -16.61 0.48 -5.16
C THR A 24 -17.52 -0.31 -6.10
N ASP A 25 -17.54 0.00 -7.39
CA ASP A 25 -18.35 -0.68 -8.40
C ASP A 25 -17.73 -1.99 -8.91
N LEU A 26 -16.44 -2.23 -8.62
CA LEU A 26 -15.74 -3.43 -9.09
C LEU A 26 -16.34 -4.71 -8.48
N LEU A 27 -16.62 -4.71 -7.17
CA LEU A 27 -17.20 -5.86 -6.49
C LEU A 27 -18.55 -6.29 -7.10
N PRO A 28 -19.58 -5.40 -7.19
CA PRO A 28 -20.86 -5.79 -7.79
C PRO A 28 -20.74 -6.13 -9.28
N THR A 29 -19.87 -5.46 -10.04
CA THR A 29 -19.64 -5.80 -11.45
C THR A 29 -19.07 -7.22 -11.60
N LEU A 30 -18.04 -7.57 -10.83
CA LEU A 30 -17.43 -8.91 -10.89
C LEU A 30 -18.39 -10.00 -10.39
N ALA A 31 -19.17 -9.71 -9.34
CA ALA A 31 -20.20 -10.61 -8.84
C ALA A 31 -21.26 -10.91 -9.91
N GLU A 32 -21.75 -9.89 -10.61
CA GLU A 32 -22.70 -10.05 -11.72
C GLU A 32 -22.12 -10.88 -12.87
N LEU A 33 -20.90 -10.56 -13.31
CA LEU A 33 -20.23 -11.27 -14.41
C LEU A 33 -19.92 -12.74 -14.10
N THR A 34 -19.66 -13.07 -12.84
CA THR A 34 -19.31 -14.43 -12.41
C THR A 34 -20.50 -15.22 -11.89
N GLY A 35 -21.65 -14.57 -11.66
CA GLY A 35 -22.81 -15.17 -11.01
C GLY A 35 -22.59 -15.51 -9.53
N VAL A 36 -21.56 -14.94 -8.89
CA VAL A 36 -21.27 -15.14 -7.47
C VAL A 36 -22.17 -14.22 -6.64
N GLU A 37 -22.87 -14.78 -5.65
CA GLU A 37 -23.64 -13.99 -4.71
C GLU A 37 -22.73 -13.23 -3.74
N ILE A 38 -23.03 -11.95 -3.53
CA ILE A 38 -22.31 -11.13 -2.54
C ILE A 38 -22.79 -11.54 -1.13
N PRO A 39 -21.89 -11.97 -0.24
CA PRO A 39 -22.27 -12.36 1.12
C PRO A 39 -22.92 -11.20 1.88
N THR A 40 -23.98 -11.48 2.64
CA THR A 40 -24.64 -10.50 3.51
C THR A 40 -24.20 -10.61 4.97
N ALA A 41 -23.38 -11.61 5.31
CA ALA A 41 -22.82 -11.81 6.64
C ALA A 41 -21.47 -12.56 6.59
N LYS A 42 -20.62 -12.32 7.59
CA LYS A 42 -19.35 -13.03 7.81
C LYS A 42 -19.19 -13.36 9.30
N HIS A 43 -18.93 -14.62 9.63
CA HIS A 43 -18.82 -15.11 11.02
C HIS A 43 -20.02 -14.74 11.92
N GLY A 44 -21.23 -14.71 11.35
CA GLY A 44 -22.45 -14.33 12.07
C GLY A 44 -22.68 -12.83 12.26
N ALA A 45 -21.74 -11.98 11.81
CA ALA A 45 -21.91 -10.53 11.77
C ALA A 45 -22.46 -10.08 10.40
N PRO A 46 -23.46 -9.18 10.35
CA PRO A 46 -23.95 -8.64 9.09
C PRO A 46 -22.88 -7.79 8.40
N LEU A 47 -22.86 -7.84 7.07
CA LEU A 47 -22.02 -6.99 6.25
C LEU A 47 -22.83 -5.78 5.75
N PRO A 48 -22.19 -4.61 5.56
CA PRO A 48 -22.84 -3.50 4.87
C PRO A 48 -23.19 -3.89 3.44
N ALA A 49 -24.23 -3.27 2.89
CA ALA A 49 -24.52 -3.40 1.46
C ALA A 49 -23.33 -2.90 0.63
N PRO A 50 -23.11 -3.42 -0.59
CA PRO A 50 -22.13 -2.86 -1.50
C PRO A 50 -22.34 -1.35 -1.69
N ALA A 51 -21.26 -0.59 -1.54
CA ALA A 51 -21.29 0.87 -1.69
C ALA A 51 -21.34 1.33 -3.16
N GLY A 52 -21.17 0.42 -4.11
CA GLY A 52 -21.22 0.69 -5.54
C GLY A 52 -22.30 -0.13 -6.24
N ALA A 53 -22.41 0.07 -7.55
CA ALA A 53 -23.34 -0.61 -8.43
C ALA A 53 -22.59 -1.22 -9.61
N SER A 54 -23.11 -2.33 -10.13
CA SER A 54 -22.51 -2.98 -11.29
C SER A 54 -22.58 -2.08 -12.53
N PHE A 55 -21.46 -1.94 -13.24
CA PHE A 55 -21.38 -1.20 -14.51
C PHE A 55 -21.33 -2.12 -15.73
N VAL A 56 -21.76 -3.38 -15.62
CA VAL A 56 -21.88 -4.31 -16.76
C VAL A 56 -22.62 -3.67 -17.96
N PRO A 57 -23.71 -2.89 -17.79
CA PRO A 57 -24.34 -2.20 -18.92
C PRO A 57 -23.36 -1.30 -19.70
N ALA A 58 -22.51 -0.53 -19.00
CA ALA A 58 -21.52 0.33 -19.61
C ALA A 58 -20.40 -0.47 -20.31
N LEU A 59 -20.12 -1.71 -19.90
CA LEU A 59 -19.16 -2.56 -20.62
C LEU A 59 -19.66 -2.88 -22.04
N HIS A 60 -20.95 -3.16 -22.19
CA HIS A 60 -21.55 -3.57 -23.47
C HIS A 60 -22.09 -2.41 -24.31
N ASP A 61 -22.46 -1.28 -23.71
CA ASP A 61 -23.00 -0.12 -24.39
C ASP A 61 -22.27 1.17 -23.96
N ALA A 62 -21.54 1.78 -24.89
CA ALA A 62 -20.81 3.01 -24.66
C ALA A 62 -21.72 4.22 -24.38
N THR A 63 -23.02 4.12 -24.68
CA THR A 63 -24.03 5.17 -24.45
C THR A 63 -24.90 4.91 -23.22
N ALA A 64 -24.69 3.80 -22.51
CA ALA A 64 -25.41 3.52 -21.28
C ALA A 64 -25.18 4.65 -20.26
N PRO A 65 -26.22 5.03 -19.48
CA PRO A 65 -26.04 5.98 -18.39
C PRO A 65 -25.08 5.43 -17.33
N SER A 66 -24.50 6.33 -16.55
CA SER A 66 -23.77 5.92 -15.34
C SER A 66 -24.69 5.14 -14.40
N THR A 67 -24.18 4.06 -13.85
CA THR A 67 -24.79 3.31 -12.75
C THR A 67 -24.39 3.86 -11.38
N HIS A 68 -23.47 4.82 -11.36
CA HIS A 68 -22.92 5.45 -10.16
C HIS A 68 -23.21 6.97 -10.21
N PRO A 69 -24.37 7.41 -9.72
CA PRO A 69 -24.81 8.80 -9.86
C PRO A 69 -24.11 9.75 -8.88
N GLU A 70 -23.65 9.25 -7.73
CA GLU A 70 -23.06 10.08 -6.69
C GLU A 70 -21.98 9.34 -5.87
N GLN A 71 -21.03 10.09 -5.31
CA GLN A 71 -19.96 9.55 -4.47
C GLN A 71 -19.49 10.62 -3.49
N TYR A 72 -19.41 10.26 -2.20
CA TYR A 72 -18.76 11.11 -1.20
C TYR A 72 -17.27 10.77 -1.10
N TYR A 73 -16.48 11.75 -0.68
CA TYR A 73 -15.05 11.63 -0.45
C TYR A 73 -14.67 12.30 0.87
N GLU A 74 -13.80 11.63 1.62
CA GLU A 74 -13.06 12.22 2.73
C GLU A 74 -11.66 11.62 2.76
N MET A 75 -10.64 12.46 2.83
CA MET A 75 -9.28 12.01 3.07
C MET A 75 -8.46 13.09 3.78
N ILE A 76 -8.01 12.79 5.00
CA ILE A 76 -7.13 13.68 5.79
C ILE A 76 -7.82 15.06 6.00
N GLY A 77 -9.13 15.02 6.23
CA GLY A 77 -9.98 16.17 6.45
C GLY A 77 -10.45 16.88 5.18
N HIS A 78 -9.88 16.59 4.01
CA HIS A 78 -10.41 17.10 2.73
C HIS A 78 -11.72 16.40 2.40
N ARG A 79 -12.70 17.17 1.92
CA ARG A 79 -14.06 16.67 1.64
C ARG A 79 -14.39 16.87 0.17
N GLY A 80 -15.17 15.94 -0.37
CA GLY A 80 -15.65 16.03 -1.74
C GLY A 80 -16.98 15.31 -1.92
N PHE A 81 -17.83 15.81 -2.80
CA PHE A 81 -19.07 15.15 -3.16
C PHE A 81 -19.34 15.31 -4.65
N TYR A 82 -19.46 14.19 -5.33
CA TYR A 82 -19.86 14.11 -6.73
C TYR A 82 -21.34 13.75 -6.83
N ARG A 83 -22.08 14.40 -7.72
CA ARG A 83 -23.42 13.97 -8.16
C ARG A 83 -23.69 14.42 -9.60
N ASP A 84 -23.97 13.46 -10.48
CA ASP A 84 -24.44 13.69 -11.86
C ASP A 84 -23.64 14.75 -12.63
N GLY A 85 -22.30 14.70 -12.51
CA GLY A 85 -21.40 15.64 -13.17
C GLY A 85 -21.01 16.86 -12.34
N TRP A 86 -21.70 17.15 -11.24
CA TRP A 86 -21.32 18.22 -10.30
C TRP A 86 -20.36 17.69 -9.23
N SER A 87 -19.37 18.50 -8.88
CA SER A 87 -18.37 18.22 -7.85
C SER A 87 -18.31 19.39 -6.88
N ALA A 88 -18.57 19.15 -5.59
CA ALA A 88 -18.28 20.10 -4.53
C ALA A 88 -17.07 19.61 -3.74
N VAL A 89 -16.04 20.44 -3.55
CA VAL A 89 -14.78 20.03 -2.91
C VAL A 89 -14.25 21.08 -1.93
N THR A 90 -13.45 20.64 -0.96
CA THR A 90 -12.67 21.52 -0.08
C THR A 90 -11.16 21.27 -0.21
N CYS A 91 -10.40 22.37 -0.31
CA CYS A 91 -8.93 22.35 -0.20
C CYS A 91 -8.52 23.06 1.09
N ARG A 92 -8.40 22.29 2.18
CA ARG A 92 -8.14 22.84 3.51
C ARG A 92 -6.66 22.85 3.88
N GLN A 93 -6.32 23.74 4.80
CA GLN A 93 -5.04 23.67 5.51
C GLN A 93 -5.18 22.75 6.73
N PRO A 94 -4.21 21.85 6.99
CA PRO A 94 -4.23 21.04 8.21
C PRO A 94 -4.30 21.89 9.48
N ARG A 95 -5.01 21.39 10.50
CA ARG A 95 -5.17 22.03 11.83
C ARG A 95 -5.92 23.37 11.83
N THR A 96 -6.80 23.64 10.86
CA THR A 96 -7.78 24.75 10.92
C THR A 96 -9.19 24.24 11.23
N PRO A 97 -10.11 25.06 11.77
CA PRO A 97 -11.49 24.64 12.01
C PRO A 97 -12.24 24.30 10.70
N PHE A 98 -12.96 23.17 10.67
CA PHE A 98 -13.77 22.75 9.52
C PHE A 98 -14.89 23.75 9.16
N SER A 99 -15.30 24.59 10.11
CA SER A 99 -16.29 25.66 9.92
C SER A 99 -15.77 26.85 9.11
N GLU A 100 -14.46 26.96 8.92
CA GLU A 100 -13.82 28.06 8.16
C GLU A 100 -13.53 27.67 6.70
N GLU A 101 -13.90 26.45 6.30
CA GLU A 101 -13.65 25.95 4.95
C GLU A 101 -14.61 26.54 3.93
N THR A 102 -14.06 26.85 2.76
CA THR A 102 -14.84 27.23 1.58
C THR A 102 -15.03 26.01 0.70
N TRP A 103 -16.27 25.78 0.30
CA TRP A 103 -16.60 24.79 -0.72
C TRP A 103 -16.49 25.45 -2.09
N GLU A 104 -15.70 24.84 -2.96
CA GLU A 104 -15.70 25.15 -4.39
C GLU A 104 -16.70 24.23 -5.09
N LEU A 105 -17.24 24.69 -6.21
CA LEU A 105 -18.21 23.94 -7.01
C LEU A 105 -17.79 23.91 -8.48
N HIS A 106 -17.76 22.71 -9.06
CA HIS A 106 -17.32 22.46 -10.43
C HIS A 106 -18.34 21.59 -11.18
N HIS A 107 -18.41 21.74 -12.51
CA HIS A 107 -19.21 20.87 -13.38
C HIS A 107 -18.27 20.06 -14.29
N LEU A 108 -17.96 18.83 -13.90
CA LEU A 108 -16.88 18.02 -14.48
C LEU A 108 -17.06 17.66 -15.96
N SER A 109 -18.29 17.63 -16.48
CA SER A 109 -18.51 17.42 -17.92
C SER A 109 -18.15 18.64 -18.79
N GLU A 110 -18.09 19.84 -18.20
CA GLU A 110 -17.73 21.08 -18.88
C GLU A 110 -16.30 21.51 -18.51
N ASP A 111 -15.91 21.27 -17.26
CA ASP A 111 -14.59 21.56 -16.71
C ASP A 111 -14.06 20.35 -15.92
N PRO A 112 -13.46 19.36 -16.61
CA PRO A 112 -12.83 18.22 -15.95
C PRO A 112 -11.56 18.57 -15.17
N THR A 113 -11.10 19.83 -15.25
CA THR A 113 -9.90 20.32 -14.56
C THR A 113 -10.20 21.04 -13.25
N GLU A 114 -11.48 21.24 -12.93
CA GLU A 114 -11.91 21.98 -11.73
C GLU A 114 -11.23 23.36 -11.63
N ALA A 115 -11.08 24.03 -12.77
CA ALA A 115 -10.38 25.31 -12.88
C ALA A 115 -11.28 26.52 -12.61
N ARG A 116 -12.59 26.39 -12.83
CA ARG A 116 -13.57 27.45 -12.62
C ARG A 116 -14.53 27.08 -11.48
N ASP A 117 -14.30 27.73 -10.33
CA ASP A 117 -15.24 27.69 -9.22
C ASP A 117 -16.55 28.43 -9.56
N LEU A 118 -17.67 27.70 -9.48
CA LEU A 118 -19.03 28.16 -9.71
C LEU A 118 -19.81 28.39 -8.39
N ALA A 119 -19.18 28.26 -7.22
CA ALA A 119 -19.86 28.31 -5.94
C ALA A 119 -20.64 29.62 -5.72
N ALA A 120 -20.06 30.76 -6.10
CA ALA A 120 -20.71 32.06 -6.01
C ALA A 120 -21.88 32.23 -7.00
N GLU A 121 -21.81 31.55 -8.15
CA GLU A 121 -22.86 31.58 -9.18
C GLU A 121 -24.02 30.64 -8.85
N ARG A 122 -23.76 29.55 -8.12
CA ARG A 122 -24.71 28.46 -7.84
C ARG A 122 -24.72 28.05 -6.36
N PRO A 123 -25.04 28.97 -5.43
CA PRO A 123 -25.06 28.68 -4.00
C PRO A 123 -26.13 27.64 -3.62
N ASP A 124 -27.20 27.53 -4.42
CA ASP A 124 -28.22 26.48 -4.31
C ASP A 124 -27.61 25.09 -4.46
N LYS A 125 -26.75 24.92 -5.46
CA LYS A 125 -26.10 23.65 -5.77
C LYS A 125 -25.01 23.32 -4.75
N VAL A 126 -24.28 24.33 -4.25
CA VAL A 126 -23.36 24.14 -3.11
C VAL A 126 -24.12 23.56 -1.92
N ALA A 127 -25.19 24.22 -1.47
CA ALA A 127 -25.96 23.77 -0.31
C ALA A 127 -26.53 22.34 -0.48
N GLU A 128 -27.00 22.01 -1.69
CA GLU A 128 -27.47 20.66 -2.04
C GLU A 128 -26.37 19.61 -1.85
N LEU A 129 -25.19 19.81 -2.46
CA LEU A 129 -24.12 18.81 -2.44
C LEU A 129 -23.43 18.72 -1.08
N THR A 130 -23.28 19.84 -0.36
CA THR A 130 -22.71 19.83 0.99
C THR A 130 -23.64 19.15 1.99
N GLY A 131 -24.96 19.37 1.87
CA GLY A 131 -25.95 18.66 2.69
C GLY A 131 -25.94 17.16 2.42
N ALA A 132 -25.87 16.76 1.14
CA ALA A 132 -25.73 15.36 0.76
C ALA A 132 -24.43 14.72 1.27
N TRP A 133 -23.33 15.48 1.29
CA TRP A 133 -22.08 15.02 1.89
C TRP A 133 -22.22 14.76 3.38
N GLU A 134 -22.90 15.63 4.13
CA GLU A 134 -23.12 15.45 5.58
C GLU A 134 -23.96 14.20 5.87
N GLU A 135 -25.02 13.97 5.09
CA GLU A 135 -25.84 12.75 5.19
C GLU A 135 -25.00 11.49 4.90
N ALA A 136 -24.21 11.51 3.83
CA ALA A 136 -23.33 10.40 3.47
C ALA A 136 -22.23 10.17 4.52
N ALA A 137 -21.65 11.23 5.08
CA ALA A 137 -20.63 11.16 6.12
C ALA A 137 -21.17 10.50 7.40
N LEU A 138 -22.41 10.83 7.80
CA LEU A 138 -23.08 10.20 8.94
C LEU A 138 -23.39 8.72 8.65
N ALA A 139 -23.96 8.42 7.48
CA ALA A 139 -24.33 7.06 7.10
C ALA A 139 -23.11 6.11 7.02
N ASN A 140 -21.94 6.66 6.65
CA ASN A 140 -20.71 5.88 6.45
C ASN A 140 -19.67 6.05 7.57
N GLN A 141 -20.08 6.59 8.73
CA GLN A 141 -19.22 6.71 9.92
C GLN A 141 -17.90 7.47 9.67
N VAL A 142 -17.93 8.49 8.81
CA VAL A 142 -16.77 9.33 8.48
C VAL A 142 -16.38 10.23 9.66
N LEU A 143 -17.33 10.54 10.55
CA LEU A 143 -17.13 11.43 11.69
C LEU A 143 -16.61 10.66 12.93
N PRO A 144 -15.74 11.28 13.76
CA PRO A 144 -15.20 12.63 13.63
C PRO A 144 -14.12 12.73 12.56
N LEU A 145 -14.01 13.91 11.93
CA LEU A 145 -12.98 14.19 10.93
C LEU A 145 -11.59 14.29 11.56
N ASP A 146 -10.59 13.81 10.84
CA ASP A 146 -9.17 14.02 11.16
C ASP A 146 -8.73 15.37 10.61
N GLU A 147 -8.23 16.26 11.48
CA GLU A 147 -7.76 17.59 11.08
C GLU A 147 -6.40 17.56 10.34
N GLY A 148 -5.87 16.38 10.04
CA GLY A 148 -4.62 16.17 9.32
C GLY A 148 -3.41 16.24 10.23
N ASN A 149 -3.55 15.90 11.51
CA ASN A 149 -2.45 15.97 12.49
C ASN A 149 -1.53 14.73 12.46
N PHE A 150 -1.95 13.67 11.74
CA PHE A 150 -1.25 12.39 11.62
C PHE A 150 -0.96 11.66 12.95
N VAL A 151 -1.56 12.06 14.08
CA VAL A 151 -1.38 11.40 15.38
C VAL A 151 -1.89 9.96 15.33
N LYS A 152 -2.98 9.70 14.58
CA LYS A 152 -3.46 8.33 14.33
C LYS A 152 -2.44 7.43 13.65
N MET A 153 -1.42 8.01 12.99
CA MET A 153 -0.32 7.26 12.39
C MET A 153 0.77 6.86 13.41
N ILE A 154 0.73 7.43 14.62
CA ILE A 154 1.70 7.18 15.69
C ILE A 154 1.03 6.37 16.81
N GLN A 155 -0.14 6.81 17.27
CA GLN A 155 -0.90 6.15 18.33
C GLN A 155 -1.83 5.09 17.72
N ARG A 156 -1.50 3.81 17.93
CA ARG A 156 -2.21 2.69 17.30
C ARG A 156 -3.25 2.06 18.22
N PRO A 157 -4.42 1.67 17.69
CA PRO A 157 -5.41 0.93 18.44
C PRO A 157 -4.88 -0.43 18.92
N PRO A 158 -5.27 -0.91 20.12
CA PRO A 158 -4.78 -2.19 20.65
C PRO A 158 -5.08 -3.41 19.77
N TYR A 159 -6.15 -3.39 18.97
CA TYR A 159 -6.52 -4.51 18.09
C TYR A 159 -5.51 -4.72 16.95
N GLU A 160 -4.70 -3.73 16.61
CA GLU A 160 -3.66 -3.89 15.58
C GLU A 160 -2.45 -4.71 16.09
N ALA A 161 -2.39 -5.06 17.38
CA ALA A 161 -1.32 -5.90 17.92
C ALA A 161 -1.25 -7.29 17.25
N GLU A 162 -2.38 -7.82 16.77
CA GLU A 162 -2.43 -9.06 15.98
C GLU A 162 -1.65 -8.94 14.66
N HIS A 163 -1.46 -7.71 14.16
CA HIS A 163 -0.69 -7.42 12.96
C HIS A 163 0.83 -7.60 13.13
N VAL A 164 1.31 -7.85 14.35
CA VAL A 164 2.73 -8.01 14.70
C VAL A 164 3.10 -9.48 14.95
N ALA A 165 2.25 -10.43 14.53
CA ALA A 165 2.54 -11.85 14.67
C ALA A 165 3.63 -12.37 13.69
N VAL A 166 4.31 -13.44 14.07
CA VAL A 166 5.19 -14.20 13.15
C VAL A 166 4.42 -14.55 11.89
N THR A 167 4.99 -14.21 10.73
CA THR A 167 4.30 -14.32 9.44
C THR A 167 5.13 -15.17 8.50
N ARG A 168 4.60 -16.33 8.11
CA ARG A 168 5.22 -17.23 7.14
C ARG A 168 4.54 -17.08 5.79
N LEU A 169 5.32 -16.67 4.79
CA LEU A 169 4.89 -16.45 3.42
C LEU A 169 5.50 -17.53 2.52
N ARG A 170 4.75 -18.01 1.52
CA ARG A 170 5.20 -19.04 0.57
C ARG A 170 5.28 -18.44 -0.84
N PRO A 171 6.18 -18.93 -1.71
CA PRO A 171 6.18 -18.51 -3.10
C PRO A 171 4.83 -18.83 -3.77
N GLY A 172 4.45 -17.99 -4.74
CA GLY A 172 3.17 -18.11 -5.45
C GLY A 172 1.97 -17.51 -4.70
N MET A 173 2.10 -17.13 -3.43
CA MET A 173 1.08 -16.33 -2.75
C MET A 173 0.98 -14.92 -3.35
N ALA A 174 -0.19 -14.28 -3.20
CA ALA A 174 -0.32 -12.85 -3.46
C ALA A 174 0.60 -12.05 -2.53
N THR A 175 1.03 -10.87 -2.97
CA THR A 175 1.80 -9.93 -2.17
C THR A 175 1.15 -9.72 -0.80
N LEU A 176 1.91 -9.88 0.28
CA LEU A 176 1.43 -9.47 1.60
C LEU A 176 1.24 -7.96 1.57
N GLU A 177 0.02 -7.52 1.84
CA GLU A 177 -0.34 -6.12 1.70
C GLU A 177 0.51 -5.21 2.61
N ARG A 178 0.74 -3.99 2.12
CA ARG A 178 1.64 -2.97 2.68
C ARG A 178 1.50 -2.76 4.17
N TRP A 179 0.28 -2.58 4.65
CA TRP A 179 0.00 -2.22 6.03
C TRP A 179 0.47 -3.31 6.98
N ARG A 180 0.01 -4.55 6.76
CA ARG A 180 0.45 -5.71 7.51
C ARG A 180 1.95 -5.94 7.38
N ALA A 181 2.52 -5.78 6.19
CA ALA A 181 3.95 -5.94 5.97
C ALA A 181 4.78 -4.92 6.79
N LEU A 182 4.36 -3.65 6.81
CA LEU A 182 5.01 -2.58 7.57
C LEU A 182 5.00 -2.86 9.08
N GLN A 183 3.92 -3.43 9.62
CA GLN A 183 3.82 -3.77 11.05
C GLN A 183 4.88 -4.79 11.51
N LEU A 184 5.42 -5.59 10.58
CA LEU A 184 6.46 -6.56 10.90
C LEU A 184 7.83 -5.91 11.17
N ILE A 185 8.03 -4.66 10.74
CA ILE A 185 9.37 -4.03 10.70
C ILE A 185 9.43 -2.65 11.36
N VAL A 186 8.31 -1.91 11.39
CA VAL A 186 8.34 -0.49 11.75
C VAL A 186 8.73 -0.30 13.22
N PHE A 187 9.71 0.59 13.44
CA PHE A 187 10.26 0.92 14.76
C PHE A 187 10.75 -0.27 15.60
N ARG A 188 11.19 -1.36 14.99
CA ARG A 188 11.66 -2.55 15.71
C ARG A 188 12.84 -3.21 15.04
N SER A 189 13.47 -4.09 15.79
CA SER A 189 14.28 -5.16 15.23
C SER A 189 13.35 -6.25 14.66
N PHE A 190 13.81 -7.00 13.66
CA PHE A 190 13.10 -8.15 13.11
C PHE A 190 14.07 -9.12 12.45
N GLU A 191 13.63 -10.35 12.26
CA GLU A 191 14.39 -11.39 11.56
C GLU A 191 13.58 -11.87 10.35
N VAL A 192 14.26 -12.13 9.24
CA VAL A 192 13.70 -12.76 8.04
C VAL A 192 14.42 -14.09 7.83
N ARG A 193 13.71 -15.19 7.99
CA ARG A 193 14.21 -16.55 7.75
C ARG A 193 13.76 -17.02 6.38
N ILE A 194 14.70 -17.46 5.56
CA ILE A 194 14.46 -17.96 4.21
C ILE A 194 14.78 -19.45 4.23
N GLU A 195 13.77 -20.26 3.97
CA GLU A 195 13.89 -21.72 3.88
C GLU A 195 13.84 -22.12 2.41
N LEU A 196 14.86 -22.80 1.95
CA LEU A 196 15.07 -23.15 0.55
C LEU A 196 15.77 -24.51 0.44
N ALA A 197 15.93 -25.03 -0.77
CA ALA A 197 16.85 -26.12 -1.06
C ALA A 197 17.70 -25.69 -2.25
N TYR A 198 18.78 -24.97 -1.97
CA TYR A 198 19.59 -24.36 -3.03
C TYR A 198 20.41 -25.40 -3.80
N ALA A 199 20.23 -25.43 -5.11
CA ALA A 199 21.09 -26.13 -6.06
C ALA A 199 21.99 -25.14 -6.82
N ILE A 200 23.19 -25.60 -7.19
CA ILE A 200 24.10 -24.80 -8.02
C ILE A 200 23.41 -24.45 -9.33
N GLY A 201 23.33 -23.14 -9.62
CA GLY A 201 22.67 -22.59 -10.80
C GLY A 201 21.29 -22.01 -10.53
N ASP A 202 20.73 -22.20 -9.33
CA ASP A 202 19.50 -21.50 -8.95
C ASP A 202 19.76 -19.99 -8.85
N GLN A 203 18.83 -19.21 -9.38
CA GLN A 203 18.92 -17.75 -9.42
C GLN A 203 17.53 -17.14 -9.17
N GLY A 204 17.51 -15.87 -8.78
CA GLY A 204 16.29 -15.07 -8.65
C GLY A 204 16.06 -14.52 -7.24
N MET A 205 14.94 -13.82 -7.11
CA MET A 205 14.54 -13.12 -5.89
C MET A 205 14.05 -14.09 -4.82
N LEU A 206 14.64 -14.08 -3.63
CA LEU A 206 14.17 -14.87 -2.50
C LEU A 206 12.97 -14.18 -1.84
N PHE A 207 13.10 -12.87 -1.60
CA PHE A 207 12.00 -11.99 -1.22
C PHE A 207 12.30 -10.55 -1.61
N ALA A 208 11.25 -9.74 -1.75
CA ALA A 208 11.32 -8.30 -1.86
C ALA A 208 10.28 -7.67 -0.93
N HIS A 209 10.68 -6.65 -0.16
CA HIS A 209 9.79 -5.83 0.65
C HIS A 209 9.94 -4.37 0.28
N GLY A 210 8.98 -3.81 -0.45
CA GLY A 210 8.97 -2.41 -0.85
C GLY A 210 9.11 -2.18 -2.32
N ASP A 211 9.61 -1.00 -2.65
CA ASP A 211 9.70 -0.48 -4.02
C ASP A 211 10.80 0.60 -4.15
N GLN A 212 10.68 1.43 -5.19
CA GLN A 212 11.57 2.54 -5.47
C GLN A 212 11.50 3.69 -4.44
N GLY A 213 10.39 3.84 -3.73
CA GLY A 213 10.26 4.80 -2.64
C GLY A 213 11.02 4.37 -1.37
N GLY A 214 11.27 3.06 -1.24
CA GLY A 214 12.13 2.48 -0.21
C GLY A 214 11.78 1.01 0.00
N GLY A 215 12.79 0.20 0.29
CA GLY A 215 12.62 -1.25 0.41
C GLY A 215 13.92 -1.99 0.65
N TYR A 216 13.83 -3.30 0.75
CA TYR A 216 14.99 -4.19 0.77
C TYR A 216 14.61 -5.54 0.17
N ALA A 217 15.61 -6.22 -0.38
CA ALA A 217 15.42 -7.50 -1.03
C ALA A 217 16.66 -8.38 -0.89
N MET A 218 16.47 -9.70 -1.00
CA MET A 218 17.55 -10.67 -1.10
C MET A 218 17.34 -11.55 -2.32
N TYR A 219 18.40 -11.80 -3.06
CA TYR A 219 18.37 -12.58 -4.30
C TYR A 219 19.66 -13.37 -4.50
N VAL A 220 19.61 -14.38 -5.37
CA VAL A 220 20.78 -15.12 -5.83
C VAL A 220 21.04 -14.77 -7.29
N GLU A 221 22.25 -14.31 -7.59
CA GLU A 221 22.70 -13.97 -8.94
C GLU A 221 24.11 -14.55 -9.13
N ASP A 222 24.32 -15.31 -10.21
CA ASP A 222 25.61 -15.95 -10.53
C ASP A 222 26.21 -16.77 -9.38
N GLY A 223 25.34 -17.50 -8.66
CA GLY A 223 25.72 -18.34 -7.53
C GLY A 223 26.11 -17.59 -6.26
N ARG A 224 25.90 -16.27 -6.22
CA ARG A 224 26.20 -15.41 -5.07
C ARG A 224 24.91 -14.89 -4.44
N LEU A 225 24.87 -14.92 -3.12
CA LEU A 225 23.80 -14.30 -2.35
C LEU A 225 24.02 -12.80 -2.29
N ARG A 226 22.97 -12.02 -2.56
CA ARG A 226 23.00 -10.55 -2.54
C ARG A 226 21.90 -10.01 -1.64
N PHE A 227 22.22 -8.95 -0.92
CA PHE A 227 21.24 -8.14 -0.19
C PHE A 227 21.28 -6.72 -0.74
N VAL A 228 20.10 -6.13 -0.94
CA VAL A 228 19.96 -4.73 -1.35
C VAL A 228 19.01 -4.02 -0.39
N HIS A 229 19.35 -2.78 -0.04
CA HIS A 229 18.53 -1.88 0.73
C HIS A 229 18.44 -0.53 0.02
N ASN A 230 17.21 -0.12 -0.31
CA ASN A 230 16.85 1.19 -0.82
C ASN A 230 16.37 2.08 0.33
N GLY A 231 17.28 2.91 0.86
CA GLY A 231 16.97 3.90 1.90
C GLY A 231 16.50 5.23 1.32
N TYR A 232 15.31 5.26 0.72
CA TYR A 232 14.73 6.44 0.08
C TYR A 232 15.58 7.00 -1.08
N GLY A 233 16.02 6.12 -1.97
CA GLY A 233 16.88 6.41 -3.12
C GLY A 233 18.38 6.26 -2.84
N THR A 234 18.77 6.08 -1.57
CA THR A 234 20.15 5.73 -1.23
C THR A 234 20.31 4.22 -1.21
N MET A 235 20.95 3.67 -2.23
CA MET A 235 21.14 2.22 -2.40
C MET A 235 22.36 1.72 -1.61
N THR A 236 22.16 0.66 -0.85
CA THR A 236 23.21 -0.16 -0.25
C THR A 236 23.10 -1.57 -0.79
N GLU A 237 24.13 -2.04 -1.49
CA GLU A 237 24.22 -3.40 -1.99
C GLU A 237 25.35 -4.16 -1.29
N VAL A 238 25.07 -5.40 -0.90
CA VAL A 238 25.99 -6.26 -0.18
C VAL A 238 26.11 -7.56 -0.94
N ASP A 239 27.34 -7.91 -1.31
CA ASP A 239 27.69 -9.24 -1.76
C ASP A 239 27.92 -10.13 -0.54
N CYS A 240 27.03 -11.09 -0.32
CA CYS A 240 27.06 -12.00 0.82
C CYS A 240 27.91 -13.26 0.55
N GLY A 241 28.55 -13.35 -0.62
CA GLY A 241 29.43 -14.46 -1.01
C GLY A 241 28.72 -15.56 -1.78
N GLU A 242 29.50 -16.60 -2.13
CA GLU A 242 29.00 -17.76 -2.86
C GLU A 242 28.06 -18.59 -1.98
N LEU A 243 26.93 -19.01 -2.56
CA LEU A 243 25.99 -19.90 -1.89
C LEU A 243 26.38 -21.35 -2.18
N GLY A 244 26.53 -22.14 -1.12
CA GLY A 244 26.93 -23.55 -1.23
C GLY A 244 25.74 -24.46 -1.55
N ALA A 245 25.93 -25.46 -2.40
CA ALA A 245 24.88 -26.45 -2.69
C ALA A 245 24.38 -27.11 -1.40
N GLY A 246 23.06 -27.26 -1.26
CA GLY A 246 22.45 -27.81 -0.06
C GLY A 246 22.23 -26.80 1.08
N THR A 247 22.49 -25.50 0.86
CA THR A 247 21.98 -24.47 1.77
C THR A 247 20.47 -24.60 1.90
N ASP A 248 20.01 -24.77 3.14
CA ASP A 248 18.61 -24.95 3.51
C ASP A 248 18.03 -23.78 4.30
N GLU A 249 18.89 -22.95 4.90
CA GLU A 249 18.51 -21.75 5.65
C GLU A 249 19.43 -20.55 5.39
N ILE A 250 18.80 -19.39 5.16
CA ILE A 250 19.43 -18.06 5.16
C ILE A 250 18.64 -17.19 6.14
N VAL A 251 19.35 -16.41 6.96
CA VAL A 251 18.73 -15.50 7.93
C VAL A 251 19.24 -14.07 7.73
N LEU A 252 18.33 -13.12 7.64
CA LEU A 252 18.60 -11.69 7.73
C LEU A 252 18.11 -11.17 9.07
N ASP A 253 19.03 -10.76 9.93
CA ASP A 253 18.74 -10.05 11.17
C ASP A 253 18.82 -8.54 10.93
N MET A 254 17.72 -7.84 11.19
CA MET A 254 17.63 -6.39 11.11
C MET A 254 17.49 -5.85 12.53
N GLU A 255 18.58 -5.32 13.07
CA GLU A 255 18.62 -4.79 14.43
C GLU A 255 18.35 -3.27 14.44
N ASN A 256 17.45 -2.82 15.32
CA ASN A 256 17.14 -1.41 15.52
C ASN A 256 17.52 -0.98 16.94
N GLU A 257 18.69 -0.37 17.08
CA GLU A 257 19.17 0.19 18.35
C GLU A 257 18.65 1.62 18.60
N GLY A 258 17.80 2.14 17.70
CA GLY A 258 17.23 3.48 17.71
C GLY A 258 17.89 4.43 16.71
N SER A 259 17.62 5.72 16.84
CA SER A 259 18.12 6.79 15.95
C SER A 259 17.73 6.61 14.48
N LEU A 260 16.63 5.92 14.21
CA LEU A 260 16.15 5.63 12.85
C LEU A 260 17.21 4.94 11.98
N ARG A 261 17.96 4.01 12.57
CA ARG A 261 18.96 3.20 11.86
C ARG A 261 18.76 1.71 12.11
N TRP A 262 18.98 0.93 11.07
CA TRP A 262 19.08 -0.53 11.13
C TRP A 262 20.50 -0.99 10.87
N ASN A 263 20.88 -2.08 11.53
CA ASN A 263 22.06 -2.87 11.22
C ASN A 263 21.59 -4.23 10.70
N ALA A 264 21.94 -4.56 9.46
CA ALA A 264 21.66 -5.83 8.82
C ALA A 264 22.82 -6.80 9.05
N ARG A 265 22.53 -8.02 9.49
CA ARG A 265 23.49 -9.15 9.53
C ARG A 265 22.88 -10.32 8.76
N ILE A 266 23.66 -10.89 7.85
CA ILE A 266 23.22 -12.01 7.01
C ILE A 266 23.96 -13.27 7.46
N ARG A 267 23.21 -14.32 7.77
CA ARG A 267 23.71 -15.64 8.16
C ARG A 267 23.30 -16.71 7.15
N VAL A 268 24.21 -17.63 6.85
CA VAL A 268 23.96 -18.81 6.00
C VAL A 268 24.44 -20.03 6.78
N GLY A 269 23.57 -21.03 6.97
CA GLY A 269 23.92 -22.22 7.77
C GLY A 269 24.35 -21.90 9.21
N GLY A 270 23.87 -20.79 9.77
CA GLY A 270 24.22 -20.31 11.12
C GLY A 270 25.47 -19.42 11.22
N GLU A 271 26.28 -19.31 10.16
CA GLU A 271 27.47 -18.45 10.15
C GLU A 271 27.17 -17.06 9.57
N GLN A 272 27.63 -15.98 10.20
CA GLN A 272 27.51 -14.63 9.65
C GLN A 272 28.45 -14.47 8.45
N VAL A 273 27.89 -14.23 7.27
CA VAL A 273 28.64 -14.10 6.00
C VAL A 273 28.80 -12.65 5.56
N ALA A 274 27.90 -11.76 5.99
CA ALA A 274 27.95 -10.34 5.64
C ALA A 274 27.19 -9.46 6.65
N GLU A 275 27.46 -8.15 6.59
CA GLU A 275 26.74 -7.13 7.36
C GLU A 275 26.67 -5.81 6.59
N ALA A 276 25.64 -5.00 6.90
CA ALA A 276 25.53 -3.61 6.49
C ALA A 276 24.97 -2.78 7.65
N LEU A 277 25.71 -1.74 8.04
CA LEU A 277 25.41 -0.96 9.23
C LEU A 277 24.85 0.41 8.85
N GLY A 278 24.02 0.99 9.72
CA GLY A 278 23.51 2.35 9.56
C GLY A 278 22.54 2.51 8.38
N LEU A 279 21.79 1.47 8.03
CA LEU A 279 20.72 1.53 7.03
C LEU A 279 19.58 2.42 7.55
N ALA A 280 18.94 3.18 6.68
CA ALA A 280 17.80 4.00 7.08
C ALA A 280 16.60 3.11 7.46
N VAL A 281 15.95 3.41 8.59
CA VAL A 281 14.67 2.75 8.92
C VAL A 281 13.60 3.15 7.91
N LEU A 282 12.88 2.15 7.39
CA LEU A 282 11.74 2.35 6.50
C LEU A 282 10.46 2.53 7.32
N MET A 283 9.76 3.64 7.10
CA MET A 283 8.55 4.00 7.82
C MET A 283 7.55 4.78 6.96
N ALA A 284 6.34 4.94 7.48
CA ALA A 284 5.23 5.64 6.83
C ALA A 284 4.88 5.04 5.45
N MET A 285 5.22 5.74 4.36
CA MET A 285 4.90 5.32 2.98
C MET A 285 5.94 4.38 2.38
N ALA A 286 7.05 4.11 3.06
CA ALA A 286 8.02 3.09 2.66
C ALA A 286 8.13 1.99 3.74
N PRO A 287 8.14 0.70 3.38
CA PRO A 287 8.03 0.16 2.03
C PRO A 287 6.57 0.14 1.55
N PHE A 288 6.26 0.58 0.32
CA PHE A 288 4.86 0.78 -0.11
C PHE A 288 4.20 -0.47 -0.71
N GLU A 289 4.91 -1.30 -1.48
CA GLU A 289 4.24 -2.37 -2.24
C GLU A 289 3.89 -3.61 -1.43
N GLY A 290 4.49 -3.78 -0.25
CA GLY A 290 4.33 -4.96 0.60
C GLY A 290 5.43 -5.99 0.40
N ILE A 291 5.18 -7.26 0.75
CA ILE A 291 6.17 -8.34 0.66
C ILE A 291 5.78 -9.36 -0.41
N ASP A 292 6.68 -9.58 -1.37
CA ASP A 292 6.63 -10.68 -2.33
C ASP A 292 7.72 -11.73 -2.01
N VAL A 293 7.41 -13.00 -2.28
CA VAL A 293 8.29 -14.15 -2.04
C VAL A 293 8.53 -14.88 -3.35
N GLY A 294 9.81 -15.11 -3.67
CA GLY A 294 10.22 -15.79 -4.89
C GLY A 294 10.23 -14.92 -6.15
N ILE A 295 9.91 -13.62 -6.06
CA ILE A 295 9.77 -12.69 -7.19
C ILE A 295 9.66 -11.25 -6.67
N ASP A 296 10.05 -10.25 -7.47
CA ASP A 296 9.77 -8.81 -7.25
C ASP A 296 8.80 -8.31 -8.33
N ARG A 297 7.49 -8.25 -8.03
CA ARG A 297 6.45 -8.29 -9.07
C ARG A 297 6.14 -6.95 -9.74
N ARG A 298 6.29 -5.85 -9.02
CA ARG A 298 5.70 -4.56 -9.39
C ARG A 298 6.81 -3.52 -9.55
N SER A 299 6.78 -2.43 -8.80
CA SER A 299 7.87 -1.46 -8.79
C SER A 299 9.06 -2.05 -8.04
N PRO A 300 10.19 -2.28 -8.70
CA PRO A 300 11.27 -3.05 -8.10
C PRO A 300 11.89 -2.32 -6.91
N VAL A 301 12.48 -3.08 -5.98
CA VAL A 301 13.34 -2.50 -4.93
C VAL A 301 14.64 -1.94 -5.52
N SER A 302 15.20 -2.61 -6.53
CA SER A 302 16.40 -2.20 -7.27
C SER A 302 16.14 -2.17 -8.78
N TRP A 303 16.24 -0.98 -9.38
CA TRP A 303 16.16 -0.84 -10.85
C TRP A 303 17.26 -1.60 -11.54
N ASP A 304 18.48 -1.58 -11.00
CA ASP A 304 19.62 -2.26 -11.60
C ASP A 304 19.36 -3.77 -11.76
N VAL A 305 18.73 -4.40 -10.76
CA VAL A 305 18.33 -5.82 -10.84
C VAL A 305 17.19 -6.01 -11.85
N TYR A 306 16.19 -5.13 -11.82
CA TYR A 306 15.05 -5.20 -12.72
C TYR A 306 15.42 -4.99 -14.19
N GLU A 307 16.35 -4.10 -14.50
CA GLU A 307 16.83 -3.89 -15.88
C GLU A 307 17.56 -5.12 -16.42
N ARG A 308 18.26 -5.87 -15.55
CA ARG A 308 18.96 -7.10 -15.93
C ARG A 308 18.00 -8.29 -16.10
N HIS A 309 17.01 -8.42 -15.22
CA HIS A 309 16.25 -9.68 -15.06
C HIS A 309 14.72 -9.53 -15.07
N GLY A 310 14.20 -8.31 -15.16
CA GLY A 310 12.79 -8.02 -14.90
C GLY A 310 12.40 -8.39 -13.46
N PRO A 311 11.23 -9.01 -13.24
CA PRO A 311 10.77 -9.44 -11.91
C PRO A 311 11.66 -10.48 -11.18
N PHE A 312 12.63 -11.05 -11.90
CA PHE A 312 13.59 -12.05 -11.45
C PHE A 312 13.01 -13.21 -10.60
N PRO A 313 12.07 -14.01 -11.14
CA PRO A 313 11.49 -15.14 -10.40
C PRO A 313 12.56 -16.16 -10.00
N TYR A 314 12.50 -16.65 -8.76
CA TYR A 314 13.41 -17.68 -8.28
C TYR A 314 13.21 -19.01 -9.00
N THR A 315 14.30 -19.61 -9.48
CA THR A 315 14.27 -20.83 -10.30
C THR A 315 14.35 -22.12 -9.47
N GLY A 316 14.87 -22.03 -8.24
CA GLY A 316 15.07 -23.16 -7.34
C GLY A 316 13.86 -23.48 -6.44
N GLU A 317 14.05 -24.40 -5.50
CA GLU A 317 13.05 -24.72 -4.49
C GLU A 317 13.12 -23.72 -3.32
N LEU A 318 12.13 -22.84 -3.23
CA LEU A 318 11.92 -21.94 -2.10
C LEU A 318 10.73 -22.44 -1.28
N THR A 319 10.95 -22.82 -0.02
CA THR A 319 9.89 -23.35 0.85
C THR A 319 9.05 -22.23 1.43
N ALA A 320 9.70 -21.23 2.04
CA ALA A 320 9.03 -20.10 2.68
C ALA A 320 9.99 -18.98 3.03
N VAL A 321 9.42 -17.81 3.28
CA VAL A 321 10.08 -16.68 3.95
C VAL A 321 9.26 -16.32 5.18
N THR A 322 9.89 -16.38 6.36
CA THR A 322 9.25 -16.14 7.65
C THR A 322 9.78 -14.87 8.28
N TYR A 323 8.90 -13.90 8.49
CA TYR A 323 9.18 -12.68 9.25
C TYR A 323 8.87 -12.90 10.72
N VAL A 324 9.85 -12.61 11.58
CA VAL A 324 9.74 -12.69 13.04
C VAL A 324 9.93 -11.27 13.60
N PRO A 325 8.85 -10.57 13.94
CA PRO A 325 8.94 -9.24 14.55
C PRO A 325 9.62 -9.31 15.92
N GLY A 326 10.65 -8.49 16.12
CA GLY A 326 11.40 -8.38 17.35
C GLY A 326 10.93 -7.23 18.25
N PRO A 327 11.71 -6.86 19.27
CA PRO A 327 11.38 -5.77 20.18
C PRO A 327 11.37 -4.42 19.47
N LEU A 328 10.52 -3.51 19.95
CA LEU A 328 10.55 -2.11 19.54
C LEU A 328 11.88 -1.45 19.92
N ALA A 329 12.33 -0.53 19.08
CA ALA A 329 13.49 0.30 19.33
C ALA A 329 13.30 1.15 20.62
N PRO A 330 14.39 1.54 21.30
CA PRO A 330 14.31 2.36 22.50
C PRO A 330 13.55 3.68 22.32
N ASP A 331 13.58 4.25 21.13
CA ASP A 331 12.95 5.53 20.75
C ASP A 331 11.59 5.38 20.01
N ALA A 332 11.01 4.19 19.98
CA ALA A 332 9.74 3.91 19.32
C ALA A 332 8.48 4.39 20.10
N GLY A 333 7.35 4.50 19.38
CA GLY A 333 6.03 4.75 19.97
C GLY A 333 5.85 6.17 20.52
N GLU A 334 5.33 6.31 21.74
CA GLU A 334 5.19 7.64 22.39
C GLU A 334 6.54 8.35 22.55
N ARG A 335 7.62 7.58 22.72
CA ARG A 335 8.99 8.11 22.83
C ARG A 335 9.51 8.70 21.52
N PHE A 336 8.89 8.35 20.39
CA PHE A 336 9.23 8.94 19.10
C PHE A 336 8.83 10.43 19.05
N LEU A 337 7.73 10.82 19.71
CA LEU A 337 7.36 12.24 19.82
C LEU A 337 8.40 13.03 20.60
N ASP A 338 8.97 12.44 21.64
CA ASP A 338 10.04 13.08 22.41
C ASP A 338 11.35 13.12 21.62
N TYR A 339 11.69 12.06 20.89
CA TYR A 339 12.78 12.07 19.91
C TYR A 339 12.63 13.20 18.88
N LEU A 340 11.44 13.37 18.30
CA LEU A 340 11.19 14.43 17.31
C LEU A 340 11.38 15.83 17.91
N LYS A 341 10.94 16.05 19.16
CA LYS A 341 11.16 17.31 19.87
C LYS A 341 12.66 17.56 20.12
N GLU A 342 13.39 16.57 20.62
CA GLU A 342 14.83 16.68 20.90
C GLU A 342 15.67 16.84 19.62
N ALA A 343 15.31 16.14 18.54
CA ALA A 343 15.98 16.29 17.26
C ALA A 343 15.80 17.71 16.70
N GLY A 344 14.60 18.29 16.86
CA GLY A 344 14.29 19.65 16.43
C GLY A 344 15.15 20.71 17.14
N THR A 345 15.37 20.57 18.45
CA THR A 345 16.17 21.54 19.22
C THR A 345 17.65 21.55 18.86
N ARG A 346 18.17 20.54 18.14
CA ARG A 346 19.57 20.54 17.65
C ARG A 346 19.79 21.51 16.48
N TYR A 347 18.72 22.02 15.88
CA TYR A 347 18.74 22.96 14.75
C TYR A 347 18.18 24.35 15.11
N GLU A 348 17.82 24.56 16.38
CA GLU A 348 17.56 25.86 17.00
C GLU A 348 18.82 26.36 17.72
#